data_AF-A0A0V0HW69-F1
#
_entry.id   AF-A0A0V0HW69-F1
#
_cell.length_a   1.000
_cell.length_b   1.000
_cell.length_c   1.000
_cell.angle_alpha   90.00
_cell.angle_beta   90.00
_cell.angle_gamma   90.00
#
_symmetry.space_group_name_H-M   'P 1'
#
loop_
_entity.id
_entity.type
_entity.pdbx_description
1 polymer ?
#
loop_
_entity_poly.entity_id
_entity_poly.type
_entity_poly.pdbx_seq_one_letter_code
_entity_poly.pdbx_strand_id
1 'polypeptide(L)'
;MLEYRQNRLRMDPLNCNEVSPSGENVDSLEFCRVLCRGVFDEKKSIFIGPRSRSISGVTENGYYVITPLMPLANDPKSVQAPILVNRGWVPRNWRDKSLEMAAADEQPSSIAPPSQESGKSSWWMFSSKKNKVEEDQVPTVKPTEVIGVIRGSEKPSIFVPANDPNSFQWFYVDVSAIARACGLPENTLYIEAINDNVDPSNPYPIPKDTNTLVRSSVMPQDHLNYTFTWYSLSAAVTFMAYKRLQSKKTRR
;
A
#
# COMPACT_ATOMS: atom_id res chain seq x y z
N MET A 1 24.37 -2.32 -6.76
CA MET A 1 22.90 -2.51 -6.76
C MET A 1 22.20 -1.54 -5.81
N LEU A 2 22.59 -1.42 -4.53
CA LEU A 2 21.95 -0.47 -3.60
C LEU A 2 22.16 1.00 -3.99
N GLU A 3 23.39 1.40 -4.29
CA GLU A 3 23.69 2.78 -4.76
C GLU A 3 22.92 3.13 -6.04
N TYR A 4 22.80 2.18 -6.98
CA TYR A 4 21.99 2.35 -8.19
C TYR A 4 20.53 2.70 -7.85
N ARG A 5 19.91 1.95 -6.92
CA ARG A 5 18.53 2.21 -6.46
C ARG A 5 18.41 3.56 -5.76
N GLN A 6 19.37 3.90 -4.89
CA GLN A 6 19.39 5.19 -4.19
C GLN A 6 19.52 6.37 -5.15
N ASN A 7 20.38 6.26 -6.17
CA ASN A 7 20.56 7.31 -7.15
C ASN A 7 19.27 7.56 -7.95
N ARG A 8 18.54 6.51 -8.34
CA ARG A 8 17.24 6.66 -9.03
C ARG A 8 16.17 7.32 -8.17
N LEU A 9 16.12 6.99 -6.88
CA LEU A 9 15.19 7.63 -5.95
C LEU A 9 15.51 9.10 -5.68
N ARG A 10 16.77 9.51 -5.88
CA ARG A 10 17.18 10.91 -5.73
C ARG A 10 16.90 11.78 -6.96
N MET A 11 16.60 11.16 -8.11
CA MET A 11 16.24 11.90 -9.31
C MET A 11 14.90 12.61 -9.14
N ASP A 12 14.70 13.66 -9.93
CA ASP A 12 13.44 14.37 -10.00
C ASP A 12 12.34 13.45 -10.56
N PRO A 13 11.09 13.59 -10.07
CA PRO A 13 9.99 12.75 -10.51
C PRO A 13 9.69 12.98 -12.00
N LEU A 14 9.69 11.89 -12.77
CA LEU A 14 9.31 11.89 -14.19
C LEU A 14 7.79 12.04 -14.33
N ASN A 15 7.32 12.56 -15.46
CA ASN A 15 5.88 12.56 -15.73
C ASN A 15 5.39 11.13 -16.02
N CYS A 16 4.30 10.70 -15.39
CA CYS A 16 3.72 9.37 -15.58
C CYS A 16 3.48 9.02 -17.06
N ASN A 17 3.11 10.00 -17.88
CA ASN A 17 2.78 9.80 -19.29
C ASN A 17 4.01 9.55 -20.17
N GLU A 18 5.18 10.05 -19.77
CA GLU A 18 6.45 9.80 -20.46
C GLU A 18 6.90 8.34 -20.25
N VAL A 19 6.42 7.71 -19.17
CA VAL A 19 6.68 6.33 -18.80
C VAL A 19 5.61 5.43 -19.44
N SER A 20 5.62 5.33 -20.76
CA SER A 20 4.72 4.41 -21.48
C SER A 20 5.30 2.99 -21.51
N PRO A 21 4.54 1.96 -21.12
CA PRO A 21 5.02 0.56 -21.12
C PRO A 21 4.98 -0.06 -22.53
N SER A 22 5.11 0.75 -23.58
CA SER A 22 5.14 0.30 -24.98
C SER A 22 6.52 -0.31 -25.29
N GLY A 23 6.74 -1.53 -24.78
CA GLY A 23 7.84 -2.41 -25.19
C GLY A 23 9.10 -2.39 -24.31
N GLU A 24 9.25 -1.44 -23.39
CA GLU A 24 10.36 -1.44 -22.43
C GLU A 24 10.02 -2.28 -21.19
N ASN A 25 10.97 -3.11 -20.75
CA ASN A 25 10.79 -3.95 -19.57
C ASN A 25 10.60 -3.06 -18.33
N VAL A 26 9.45 -3.15 -17.65
CA VAL A 26 9.11 -2.39 -16.43
C VAL A 26 10.20 -2.49 -15.35
N ASP A 27 10.97 -3.57 -15.35
CA ASP A 27 12.14 -3.75 -14.48
C ASP A 27 13.21 -2.66 -14.69
N SER A 28 13.36 -2.13 -15.91
CA SER A 28 14.30 -1.05 -16.24
C SER A 28 13.87 0.28 -15.63
N LEU A 29 12.61 0.43 -15.25
CA LEU A 29 12.02 1.63 -14.66
C LEU A 29 11.86 1.53 -13.14
N GLU A 30 12.15 0.35 -12.56
CA GLU A 30 12.07 0.13 -11.13
C GLU A 30 12.91 1.15 -10.34
N PHE A 31 12.35 1.68 -9.25
CA PHE A 31 12.95 2.72 -8.39
C PHE A 31 13.02 4.13 -8.97
N CYS A 32 12.46 4.40 -10.16
CA CYS A 32 12.22 5.78 -10.58
C CYS A 32 11.04 6.41 -9.85
N ARG A 33 11.18 7.71 -9.51
CA ARG A 33 10.07 8.53 -9.04
C ARG A 33 9.24 9.01 -10.22
N VAL A 34 7.93 9.01 -10.05
CA VAL A 34 6.96 9.51 -11.03
C VAL A 34 5.90 10.38 -10.37
N LEU A 35 5.45 11.39 -11.11
CA LEU A 35 4.31 12.22 -10.78
C LEU A 35 3.14 11.81 -11.67
N CYS A 36 2.07 11.32 -11.05
CA CYS A 36 0.86 10.88 -11.73
C CYS A 36 -0.34 11.67 -11.20
N ARG A 37 -1.27 12.02 -12.09
CA ARG A 37 -2.48 12.79 -11.74
C ARG A 37 -3.71 12.11 -12.30
N GLY A 38 -4.76 12.02 -11.51
CA GLY A 38 -6.00 11.39 -11.96
C GLY A 38 -7.00 11.27 -10.85
N VAL A 39 -7.87 10.29 -10.97
CA VAL A 39 -8.97 10.04 -10.03
C VAL A 39 -8.84 8.65 -9.45
N PHE A 40 -8.94 8.53 -8.13
CA PHE A 40 -9.02 7.20 -7.51
C PHE A 40 -10.40 6.57 -7.70
N ASP A 41 -10.41 5.34 -8.22
CA ASP A 41 -11.60 4.49 -8.21
C ASP A 41 -11.63 3.64 -6.93
N GLU A 42 -12.19 4.22 -5.86
CA GLU A 42 -12.23 3.60 -4.53
C GLU A 42 -13.03 2.30 -4.51
N LYS A 43 -13.99 2.11 -5.43
CA LYS A 43 -14.78 0.87 -5.52
C LYS A 43 -13.93 -0.33 -5.94
N LYS A 44 -12.80 -0.07 -6.61
CA LYS A 44 -11.84 -1.08 -7.05
C LYS A 44 -10.59 -1.13 -6.17
N SER A 45 -10.66 -0.56 -4.96
CA SER A 45 -9.55 -0.64 -4.00
C SER A 45 -9.35 -2.07 -3.49
N ILE A 46 -8.11 -2.53 -3.52
CA ILE A 46 -7.70 -3.85 -3.02
C ILE A 46 -6.88 -3.69 -1.74
N PHE A 47 -7.18 -4.51 -0.73
CA PHE A 47 -6.50 -4.52 0.56
C PHE A 47 -5.55 -5.72 0.69
N ILE A 48 -4.25 -5.48 0.79
CA ILE A 48 -3.20 -6.52 0.86
C ILE A 48 -2.69 -6.65 2.29
N GLY A 49 -2.74 -7.86 2.86
CA GLY A 49 -2.21 -8.11 4.20
C GLY A 49 -2.43 -9.53 4.70
N PRO A 50 -2.12 -9.79 5.99
CA PRO A 50 -1.80 -8.79 7.01
C PRO A 50 -0.45 -8.09 6.79
N ARG A 51 -0.37 -6.79 7.08
CA ARG A 51 0.86 -5.99 7.11
C ARG A 51 1.02 -5.34 8.48
N SER A 52 2.10 -5.66 9.18
CA SER A 52 2.40 -5.08 10.49
C SER A 52 3.18 -3.78 10.35
N ARG A 53 2.84 -2.78 11.15
CA ARG A 53 3.58 -1.51 11.26
C ARG A 53 3.76 -1.15 12.73
N SER A 54 4.93 -0.65 13.09
CA SER A 54 5.17 -0.08 14.42
C SER A 54 4.72 1.38 14.43
N ILE A 55 3.78 1.71 15.31
CA ILE A 55 3.23 3.05 15.53
C ILE A 55 3.47 3.38 17.00
N SER A 56 4.29 4.39 17.27
CA SER A 56 4.60 4.82 18.64
C SER A 56 5.10 3.69 19.56
N GLY A 57 5.83 2.72 19.00
CA GLY A 57 6.37 1.56 19.73
C GLY A 57 5.40 0.38 19.86
N VAL A 58 4.14 0.54 19.44
CA VAL A 58 3.14 -0.54 19.41
C VAL A 58 3.07 -1.11 18.00
N THR A 59 3.13 -2.44 17.88
CA THR A 59 2.96 -3.11 16.58
C THR A 59 1.49 -3.33 16.30
N GLU A 60 0.98 -2.71 15.24
CA GLU A 60 -0.38 -2.87 14.77
C GLU A 60 -0.41 -3.62 13.44
N ASN A 61 -1.42 -4.48 13.28
CA ASN A 61 -1.70 -5.16 12.02
C ASN A 61 -2.71 -4.36 11.21
N GLY A 62 -2.47 -4.28 9.91
CA GLY A 62 -3.32 -3.58 8.95
C GLY A 62 -3.14 -4.12 7.54
N TYR A 63 -3.41 -3.28 6.55
CA TYR A 63 -3.36 -3.62 5.14
C TYR A 63 -2.65 -2.52 4.35
N TYR A 64 -2.05 -2.86 3.22
CA TYR A 64 -1.80 -1.88 2.17
C TYR A 64 -3.05 -1.71 1.32
N VAL A 65 -3.42 -0.48 0.99
CA VAL A 65 -4.52 -0.19 0.07
C VAL A 65 -3.96 0.16 -1.31
N ILE A 66 -4.31 -0.64 -2.30
CA ILE A 66 -3.98 -0.41 -3.71
C ILE A 66 -5.24 0.03 -4.42
N THR A 67 -5.21 1.23 -5.00
CA THR A 67 -6.36 1.81 -5.69
C THR A 67 -5.98 2.18 -7.11
N PRO A 68 -6.81 1.82 -8.12
CA PRO A 68 -6.63 2.31 -9.48
C PRO A 68 -6.75 3.84 -9.54
N LEU A 69 -5.76 4.48 -10.15
CA LEU A 69 -5.81 5.89 -10.53
C LEU A 69 -6.21 5.97 -12.00
N MET A 70 -7.41 6.47 -12.25
CA MET A 70 -8.06 6.54 -13.55
C MET A 70 -7.72 7.84 -14.29
N PRO A 71 -7.63 7.78 -15.63
CA PRO A 71 -7.41 8.95 -16.48
C PRO A 71 -8.60 9.90 -16.44
N LEU A 72 -8.34 11.21 -16.48
CA LEU A 72 -9.38 12.24 -16.58
C LEU A 72 -9.39 12.81 -18.00
N ALA A 73 -10.47 12.54 -18.74
CA ALA A 73 -10.57 12.87 -20.18
C ALA A 73 -10.37 14.37 -20.50
N ASN A 74 -10.65 15.25 -19.54
CA ASN A 74 -10.60 16.70 -19.73
C ASN A 74 -9.28 17.35 -19.25
N ASP A 75 -8.30 16.56 -18.78
CA ASP A 75 -7.05 17.09 -18.22
C ASP A 75 -5.83 16.46 -18.90
N PRO A 76 -5.07 17.21 -19.72
CA PRO A 76 -3.89 16.68 -20.41
C PRO A 76 -2.74 16.34 -19.45
N LYS A 77 -2.77 16.84 -18.21
CA LYS A 77 -1.81 16.47 -17.16
C LYS A 77 -2.18 15.17 -16.46
N SER A 78 -3.37 14.63 -16.72
CA SER A 78 -3.80 13.36 -16.15
C SER A 78 -3.06 12.19 -16.82
N VAL A 79 -3.00 11.06 -16.12
CA VAL A 79 -2.56 9.79 -16.69
C VAL A 79 -3.37 9.48 -17.95
N GLN A 80 -2.72 8.92 -18.98
CA GLN A 80 -3.40 8.52 -20.23
C GLN A 80 -4.02 7.12 -20.14
N ALA A 81 -3.44 6.27 -19.30
CA ALA A 81 -3.91 4.92 -19.01
C ALA A 81 -4.09 4.77 -17.49
N PRO A 82 -4.99 3.88 -17.04
CA PRO A 82 -5.14 3.59 -15.62
C PRO A 82 -3.83 3.02 -15.06
N ILE A 83 -3.49 3.41 -13.83
CA ILE A 83 -2.32 2.90 -13.10
C ILE A 83 -2.76 2.36 -11.73
N LEU A 84 -1.97 1.45 -11.15
CA LEU A 84 -2.18 0.95 -9.80
C LEU A 84 -1.30 1.72 -8.81
N VAL A 85 -1.90 2.25 -7.76
CA VAL A 85 -1.19 3.02 -6.74
C VAL A 85 -1.36 2.36 -5.38
N ASN A 86 -0.26 1.91 -4.78
CA ASN A 86 -0.25 1.59 -3.35
C ASN A 86 -0.17 2.89 -2.55
N ARG A 87 -1.30 3.28 -1.96
CA ARG A 87 -1.42 4.55 -1.22
C ARG A 87 -0.82 4.48 0.17
N GLY A 88 -0.52 3.27 0.66
CA GLY A 88 0.11 3.07 1.95
C GLY A 88 -0.69 2.19 2.90
N TRP A 89 -0.26 2.21 4.17
CA TRP A 89 -0.79 1.37 5.24
C TRP A 89 -2.05 1.96 5.85
N VAL A 90 -3.04 1.10 6.09
CA VAL A 90 -4.29 1.42 6.79
C VAL A 90 -4.58 0.40 7.89
N PRO A 91 -5.24 0.81 9.00
CA PRO A 91 -5.67 -0.10 10.04
C PRO A 91 -6.77 -1.05 9.57
N ARG A 92 -6.97 -2.16 10.29
CA ARG A 92 -7.89 -3.24 9.88
C ARG A 92 -9.33 -2.78 9.57
N ASN A 93 -9.85 -1.83 10.36
CA ASN A 93 -11.22 -1.33 10.22
C ASN A 93 -11.52 -0.64 8.87
N TRP A 94 -10.50 -0.24 8.09
CA TRP A 94 -10.71 0.31 6.75
C TRP A 94 -11.25 -0.74 5.78
N ARG A 95 -10.74 -1.98 5.86
CA ARG A 95 -11.23 -3.08 5.03
C ARG A 95 -12.69 -3.37 5.36
N ASP A 96 -13.00 -3.45 6.66
CA ASP A 96 -14.34 -3.79 7.14
C ASP A 96 -15.37 -2.75 6.66
N LYS A 97 -15.05 -1.45 6.81
CA LYS A 97 -15.89 -0.35 6.30
C LYS A 97 -16.07 -0.41 4.78
N SER A 98 -15.01 -0.75 4.03
CA SER A 98 -15.11 -0.87 2.57
C SER A 98 -16.04 -2.00 2.16
N LEU A 99 -16.04 -3.12 2.89
CA LEU A 99 -16.94 -4.25 2.64
C LEU A 99 -18.39 -3.90 3.01
N GLU A 100 -18.60 -3.20 4.13
CA GLU A 100 -19.92 -2.71 4.55
C GLU A 100 -20.50 -1.73 3.52
N MET A 101 -19.71 -0.79 3.00
CA MET A 101 -20.13 0.14 1.96
C MET A 101 -20.48 -0.57 0.65
N ALA A 102 -19.70 -1.58 0.25
CA ALA A 102 -20.01 -2.38 -0.93
C ALA A 102 -21.32 -3.16 -0.76
N ALA A 103 -21.58 -3.72 0.42
CA ALA A 103 -22.83 -4.43 0.71
C ALA A 103 -24.06 -3.50 0.78
N ALA A 104 -23.87 -2.24 1.19
CA ALA A 104 -24.95 -1.24 1.21
C ALA A 104 -25.37 -0.79 -0.20
N ASP A 105 -24.44 -0.69 -1.15
CA ASP A 105 -24.73 -0.38 -2.56
C ASP A 105 -25.48 -1.52 -3.26
N GLU A 106 -25.39 -2.77 -2.77
CA GLU A 106 -26.05 -3.95 -3.37
C GLU A 106 -27.44 -4.27 -2.80
N GLN A 107 -27.96 -3.55 -1.81
CA GLN A 107 -29.34 -3.74 -1.31
C GLN A 107 -30.34 -2.99 -2.21
N PRO A 108 -31.15 -3.67 -3.06
CA PRO A 108 -32.33 -3.03 -3.63
C PRO A 108 -33.37 -2.89 -2.51
N SER A 109 -34.02 -1.74 -2.46
CA SER A 109 -35.19 -1.46 -1.65
C SER A 109 -36.31 -2.47 -1.90
N SER A 110 -36.28 -3.61 -1.19
CA SER A 110 -37.41 -4.53 -1.11
C SER A 110 -38.43 -3.98 -0.12
N ILE A 111 -39.26 -3.07 -0.61
CA ILE A 111 -40.49 -2.68 0.06
C ILE A 111 -41.43 -3.89 -0.04
N ALA A 112 -41.49 -4.70 1.01
CA ALA A 112 -42.59 -5.64 1.22
C ALA A 112 -43.85 -4.86 1.67
N PRO A 113 -45.06 -5.20 1.20
CA PRO A 113 -46.27 -4.49 1.62
C PRO A 113 -46.65 -4.87 3.06
N PRO A 114 -47.08 -3.91 3.91
CA PRO A 114 -47.47 -4.22 5.28
C PRO A 114 -48.92 -4.69 5.33
N SER A 115 -49.14 -5.89 5.85
CA SER A 115 -50.44 -6.34 6.35
C SER A 115 -50.81 -5.55 7.60
N GLN A 116 -51.98 -4.90 7.56
CA GLN A 116 -52.55 -4.15 8.67
C GLN A 116 -53.09 -5.09 9.76
N GLU A 117 -52.76 -4.80 11.02
CA GLU A 117 -53.76 -4.83 12.08
C GLU A 117 -53.40 -3.84 13.21
N SER A 118 -54.45 -3.25 13.75
CA SER A 118 -54.51 -1.95 14.43
C SER A 118 -54.28 -2.01 15.94
N GLY A 119 -53.68 -0.96 16.53
CA GLY A 119 -53.67 -0.82 17.99
C GLY A 119 -52.97 0.41 18.59
N LYS A 120 -53.58 1.60 18.42
CA LYS A 120 -53.53 2.78 19.33
C LYS A 120 -52.28 3.69 19.36
N SER A 121 -52.40 4.74 18.56
CA SER A 121 -51.97 6.15 18.68
C SER A 121 -51.27 6.66 19.96
N SER A 122 -50.21 7.46 19.74
CA SER A 122 -50.04 8.81 20.32
C SER A 122 -49.07 9.61 19.43
N TRP A 123 -49.60 10.40 18.49
CA TRP A 123 -49.76 11.87 18.56
C TRP A 123 -48.55 12.66 18.02
N TRP A 124 -48.64 12.99 16.72
CA TRP A 124 -48.31 14.26 16.04
C TRP A 124 -47.05 15.01 16.52
N MET A 125 -46.07 15.30 15.65
CA MET A 125 -46.26 16.21 14.53
C MET A 125 -45.21 16.01 13.43
N PHE A 126 -45.76 15.90 12.23
CA PHE A 126 -45.17 16.02 10.91
C PHE A 126 -44.14 17.14 10.78
N SER A 127 -42.98 16.79 10.22
CA SER A 127 -42.38 17.60 9.18
C SER A 127 -42.15 16.71 7.96
N SER A 128 -43.15 16.64 7.08
CA SER A 128 -42.94 16.19 5.72
C SER A 128 -42.09 17.24 5.02
N LYS A 129 -40.78 17.15 5.23
CA LYS A 129 -39.82 17.79 4.34
C LYS A 129 -39.90 17.02 3.03
N LYS A 130 -40.67 17.56 2.10
CA LYS A 130 -40.67 17.22 0.67
C LYS A 130 -39.24 16.78 0.28
N ASN A 131 -39.06 15.51 -0.05
CA ASN A 131 -37.87 15.08 -0.75
C ASN A 131 -37.86 15.86 -2.06
N LYS A 132 -37.03 16.90 -2.09
CA LYS A 132 -36.64 17.55 -3.31
C LYS A 132 -35.88 16.48 -4.06
N VAL A 133 -36.40 16.11 -5.23
CA VAL A 133 -35.67 15.33 -6.21
C VAL A 133 -34.42 16.15 -6.53
N GLU A 134 -33.34 15.86 -5.82
CA GLU A 134 -32.00 16.32 -6.18
C GLU A 134 -31.58 15.46 -7.35
N GLU A 135 -31.90 16.00 -8.53
CA GLU A 135 -31.16 15.89 -9.78
C GLU A 135 -29.74 15.36 -9.56
N ASP A 136 -29.45 14.22 -10.20
CA ASP A 136 -28.18 13.48 -10.19
C ASP A 136 -26.96 14.40 -10.00
N GLN A 137 -26.51 14.56 -8.76
CA GLN A 137 -25.19 15.08 -8.49
C GLN A 137 -24.21 13.95 -8.77
N VAL A 138 -23.70 13.91 -10.01
CA VAL A 138 -22.45 13.22 -10.32
C VAL A 138 -21.46 13.61 -9.22
N PRO A 139 -20.93 12.66 -8.43
CA PRO A 139 -20.05 13.01 -7.33
C PRO A 139 -18.92 13.87 -7.90
N THR A 140 -18.67 15.04 -7.30
CA THR A 140 -17.57 15.93 -7.70
C THR A 140 -16.25 15.23 -7.43
N VAL A 141 -15.81 14.43 -8.38
CA VAL A 141 -14.60 13.64 -8.29
C VAL A 141 -13.41 14.60 -8.33
N LYS A 142 -12.71 14.73 -7.21
CA LYS A 142 -11.55 15.63 -7.11
C LYS A 142 -10.31 14.98 -7.73
N PRO A 143 -9.66 15.62 -8.71
CA PRO A 143 -8.39 15.12 -9.22
C PRO A 143 -7.33 15.17 -8.10
N THR A 144 -6.54 14.10 -8.01
CA THR A 144 -5.48 13.93 -7.03
C THR A 144 -4.14 13.79 -7.74
N GLU A 145 -3.14 14.50 -7.25
CA GLU A 145 -1.75 14.36 -7.67
C GLU A 145 -1.02 13.43 -6.70
N VAL A 146 -0.29 12.46 -7.26
CA VAL A 146 0.42 11.43 -6.51
C VAL A 146 1.85 11.38 -7.00
N ILE A 147 2.79 11.53 -6.07
CA ILE A 147 4.18 11.20 -6.32
C ILE A 147 4.40 9.77 -5.82
N GLY A 148 4.96 8.92 -6.67
CA GLY A 148 5.21 7.52 -6.33
C GLY A 148 6.51 7.02 -6.92
N VAL A 149 6.87 5.79 -6.54
CA VAL A 149 8.03 5.08 -7.05
C VAL A 149 7.56 3.86 -7.82
N ILE A 150 8.05 3.68 -9.04
CA ILE A 150 7.73 2.50 -9.87
C ILE A 150 8.29 1.25 -9.21
N ARG A 151 7.44 0.23 -9.08
CA ARG A 151 7.77 -1.07 -8.50
C ARG A 151 7.15 -2.18 -9.33
N GLY A 152 7.75 -3.37 -9.27
CA GLY A 152 7.16 -4.59 -9.81
C GLY A 152 6.39 -5.39 -8.77
N SER A 153 5.91 -6.57 -9.16
CA SER A 153 5.31 -7.54 -8.25
C SER A 153 6.29 -7.98 -7.17
N GLU A 154 5.77 -8.21 -5.97
CA GLU A 154 6.51 -8.80 -4.86
C GLU A 154 6.80 -10.28 -5.13
N LYS A 155 7.96 -10.75 -4.65
CA LYS A 155 8.31 -12.17 -4.65
C LYS A 155 8.05 -12.74 -3.26
N PRO A 156 6.94 -13.46 -3.03
CA PRO A 156 6.62 -14.01 -1.72
C PRO A 156 7.58 -15.12 -1.31
N SER A 157 7.67 -15.35 0.00
CA SER A 157 8.35 -16.51 0.57
C SER A 157 7.46 -17.76 0.48
N ILE A 158 8.05 -18.95 0.58
CA ILE A 158 7.35 -20.25 0.56
C ILE A 158 6.28 -20.42 1.65
N PHE A 159 6.33 -19.61 2.71
CA PHE A 159 5.38 -19.64 3.82
C PHE A 159 4.18 -18.70 3.62
N VAL A 160 4.22 -17.84 2.60
CA VAL A 160 3.13 -16.91 2.32
C VAL A 160 2.08 -17.65 1.49
N PRO A 161 0.80 -17.66 1.90
CA PRO A 161 -0.28 -18.26 1.12
C PRO A 161 -0.43 -17.58 -0.26
N ALA A 162 -0.97 -18.33 -1.23
CA ALA A 162 -1.28 -17.78 -2.54
C ALA A 162 -2.42 -16.76 -2.44
N ASN A 163 -2.39 -15.74 -3.30
CA ASN A 163 -3.51 -14.81 -3.46
C ASN A 163 -4.71 -15.54 -4.07
N ASP A 164 -5.92 -15.18 -3.65
CA ASP A 164 -7.17 -15.65 -4.24
C ASP A 164 -8.04 -14.46 -4.66
N PRO A 165 -8.04 -14.11 -5.97
CA PRO A 165 -8.82 -13.00 -6.50
C PRO A 165 -10.34 -13.17 -6.34
N ASN A 166 -10.85 -14.40 -6.31
CA ASN A 166 -12.29 -14.66 -6.25
C ASN A 166 -12.86 -14.38 -4.85
N SER A 167 -12.08 -14.65 -3.80
CA SER A 167 -12.45 -14.36 -2.42
C SER A 167 -11.92 -13.01 -1.92
N PHE A 168 -11.33 -12.19 -2.81
CA PHE A 168 -10.67 -10.93 -2.49
C PHE A 168 -9.60 -11.05 -1.39
N GLN A 169 -8.92 -12.20 -1.32
CA GLN A 169 -7.85 -12.46 -0.36
C GLN A 169 -6.47 -12.23 -1.00
N TRP A 170 -5.77 -11.19 -0.51
CA TRP A 170 -4.48 -10.78 -1.03
C TRP A 170 -3.43 -10.69 0.10
N PHE A 171 -2.33 -11.43 -0.05
CA PHE A 171 -1.24 -11.53 0.91
C PHE A 171 0.03 -10.80 0.45
N TYR A 172 0.28 -10.77 -0.85
CA TYR A 172 1.42 -10.08 -1.48
C TYR A 172 0.99 -9.32 -2.72
N VAL A 173 1.80 -8.35 -3.14
CA VAL A 173 1.51 -7.54 -4.34
C VAL A 173 1.82 -8.35 -5.59
N ASP A 174 0.78 -8.74 -6.32
CA ASP A 174 0.87 -9.30 -7.67
C ASP A 174 0.20 -8.32 -8.64
N VAL A 175 1.00 -7.53 -9.36
CA VAL A 175 0.52 -6.43 -10.19
C VAL A 175 -0.43 -6.93 -11.28
N SER A 176 -0.09 -8.02 -11.96
CA SER A 176 -0.89 -8.56 -13.06
C SER A 176 -2.20 -9.19 -12.56
N ALA A 177 -2.18 -9.89 -11.42
CA ALA A 177 -3.40 -10.42 -10.83
C ALA A 177 -4.32 -9.30 -10.29
N ILE A 178 -3.76 -8.27 -9.65
CA ILE A 178 -4.50 -7.11 -9.15
C ILE A 178 -5.11 -6.33 -10.31
N ALA A 179 -4.34 -6.08 -11.37
CA ALA A 179 -4.83 -5.39 -12.55
C ALA A 179 -6.05 -6.12 -13.14
N ARG A 180 -5.97 -7.45 -13.29
CA ARG A 180 -7.10 -8.28 -13.74
C ARG A 180 -8.32 -8.17 -12.82
N ALA A 181 -8.11 -8.24 -11.50
CA ALA A 181 -9.20 -8.10 -10.52
C ALA A 181 -9.90 -6.73 -10.60
N CYS A 182 -9.15 -5.67 -10.96
CA CYS A 182 -9.68 -4.33 -11.20
C CYS A 182 -10.27 -4.12 -12.61
N GLY A 183 -10.18 -5.13 -13.50
CA GLY A 183 -10.59 -5.02 -14.90
C GLY A 183 -9.67 -4.13 -15.75
N LEU A 184 -8.38 -4.09 -15.40
CA LEU A 184 -7.34 -3.32 -16.08
C LEU A 184 -6.40 -4.26 -16.89
N PRO A 185 -5.65 -3.74 -17.88
CA PRO A 185 -4.65 -4.52 -18.62
C PRO A 185 -3.55 -5.08 -17.71
N GLU A 186 -3.02 -6.27 -18.00
CA GLU A 186 -1.97 -6.90 -17.17
C GLU A 186 -0.66 -6.10 -17.11
N ASN A 187 -0.39 -5.28 -18.13
CA ASN A 187 0.77 -4.39 -18.22
C ASN A 187 0.52 -3.02 -17.55
N THR A 188 -0.39 -2.97 -16.58
CA THR A 188 -0.69 -1.74 -15.84
C THR A 188 0.50 -1.36 -14.96
N LEU A 189 0.92 -0.10 -15.03
CA LEU A 189 1.99 0.45 -14.20
C LEU A 189 1.60 0.40 -12.72
N TYR A 190 2.50 -0.10 -11.87
CA TYR A 190 2.34 -0.09 -10.42
C TYR A 190 3.33 0.87 -9.77
N ILE A 191 2.81 1.75 -8.90
CA ILE A 191 3.61 2.70 -8.13
C ILE A 191 3.31 2.60 -6.63
N GLU A 192 4.35 2.78 -5.82
CA GLU A 192 4.21 2.97 -4.37
C GLU A 192 4.21 4.47 -4.09
N ALA A 193 3.10 4.98 -3.56
CA ALA A 193 2.99 6.39 -3.20
C ALA A 193 4.05 6.72 -2.15
N ILE A 194 4.72 7.85 -2.36
CA ILE A 194 5.63 8.44 -1.40
C ILE A 194 5.05 9.80 -1.02
N ASN A 195 4.92 10.05 0.27
CA ASN A 195 4.52 11.35 0.77
C ASN A 195 5.29 11.64 2.04
N ASP A 196 6.11 12.68 1.99
CA ASP A 196 6.86 13.14 3.15
C ASP A 196 5.99 14.03 4.05
N ASN A 197 4.86 14.54 3.55
CA ASN A 197 3.93 15.44 4.24
C ASN A 197 2.59 14.74 4.51
N VAL A 198 2.54 13.93 5.55
CA VAL A 198 1.28 13.34 6.06
C VAL A 198 0.54 14.42 6.86
N ASP A 199 -0.71 14.71 6.49
CA ASP A 199 -1.58 15.60 7.25
C ASP A 199 -1.93 14.95 8.60
N PRO A 200 -1.60 15.58 9.75
CA PRO A 200 -1.95 15.04 11.07
C PRO A 200 -3.45 14.83 11.28
N SER A 201 -4.30 15.59 10.57
CA SER A 201 -5.75 15.54 10.68
C SER A 201 -6.35 14.30 10.01
N ASN A 202 -5.67 13.79 8.98
CA ASN A 202 -6.05 12.56 8.29
C ASN A 202 -4.80 11.73 7.99
N PRO A 203 -4.29 10.98 8.99
CA PRO A 203 -2.99 10.32 8.90
C PRO A 203 -2.99 9.10 7.96
N TYR A 204 -4.16 8.60 7.56
CA TYR A 204 -4.31 7.41 6.75
C TYR A 204 -4.77 7.74 5.32
N PRO A 205 -4.34 6.96 4.30
CA PRO A 205 -3.35 5.89 4.36
C PRO A 205 -1.93 6.44 4.59
N ILE A 206 -1.09 5.71 5.35
CA ILE A 206 0.27 6.14 5.64
C ILE A 206 1.22 5.60 4.56
N PRO A 207 1.80 6.44 3.69
CA PRO A 207 2.65 5.97 2.60
C PRO A 207 3.93 5.29 3.10
N LYS A 208 4.60 4.59 2.19
CA LYS A 208 5.91 4.00 2.49
C LYS A 208 6.97 5.09 2.43
N ASP A 209 7.93 5.02 3.35
CA ASP A 209 9.10 5.90 3.31
C ASP A 209 10.04 5.45 2.19
N THR A 210 10.61 6.41 1.47
CA THR A 210 11.61 6.19 0.42
C THR A 210 12.76 5.28 0.87
N ASN A 211 13.23 5.41 2.12
CA ASN A 211 14.30 4.56 2.64
C ASN A 211 13.87 3.10 2.78
N THR A 212 12.59 2.86 3.11
CA THR A 212 12.05 1.50 3.23
C THR A 212 11.99 0.78 1.89
N LEU A 213 11.90 1.53 0.78
CA LEU A 213 11.91 0.97 -0.58
C LEU A 213 13.26 0.38 -0.97
N VAL A 214 14.36 0.95 -0.48
CA VAL A 214 15.73 0.49 -0.77
C VAL A 214 16.16 -0.63 0.17
N ARG A 215 15.55 -0.72 1.35
CA ARG A 215 15.95 -1.63 2.41
C ARG A 215 15.56 -3.08 2.07
N SER A 216 16.55 -3.92 1.80
CA SER A 216 16.43 -5.38 1.87
C SER A 216 16.47 -5.89 3.33
N SER A 217 16.10 -7.16 3.50
CA SER A 217 16.08 -7.86 4.79
C SER A 217 17.43 -7.85 5.51
N VAL A 218 18.53 -7.86 4.75
CA VAL A 218 19.89 -7.76 5.28
C VAL A 218 20.66 -6.69 4.52
N MET A 219 21.17 -5.69 5.24
CA MET A 219 22.04 -4.64 4.68
C MET A 219 23.52 -5.02 4.79
N PRO A 220 24.38 -4.48 3.91
CA PRO A 220 25.84 -4.62 4.05
C PRO A 220 26.34 -4.15 5.43
N GLN A 221 25.77 -3.07 5.96
CA GLN A 221 26.13 -2.58 7.29
C GLN A 221 25.75 -3.57 8.40
N ASP A 222 24.63 -4.28 8.27
CA ASP A 222 24.24 -5.31 9.24
C ASP A 222 25.30 -6.43 9.25
N HIS A 223 25.76 -6.87 8.08
CA HIS A 223 26.84 -7.85 7.96
C HIS A 223 28.16 -7.36 8.56
N LEU A 224 28.52 -6.10 8.36
CA LEU A 224 29.71 -5.51 8.97
C LEU A 224 29.59 -5.51 10.49
N ASN A 225 28.44 -5.11 11.04
CA ASN A 225 28.20 -5.13 12.47
C ASN A 225 28.34 -6.54 13.04
N TYR A 226 27.70 -7.53 12.42
CA TYR A 226 27.86 -8.94 12.82
C TYR A 226 29.32 -9.38 12.72
N THR A 227 30.03 -9.04 11.65
CA THR A 227 31.45 -9.35 11.48
C THR A 227 32.27 -8.80 12.65
N PHE A 228 32.11 -7.52 12.99
CA PHE A 228 32.81 -6.93 14.13
C PHE A 228 32.49 -7.63 15.44
N THR A 229 31.22 -7.95 15.71
CA THR A 229 30.82 -8.66 16.93
C THR A 229 31.50 -10.04 17.01
N TRP A 230 31.43 -10.83 15.93
CA TRP A 230 31.99 -12.18 15.91
C TRP A 230 33.51 -12.19 15.98
N TYR A 231 34.20 -11.30 15.26
CA TYR A 231 35.65 -11.19 15.33
C TYR A 231 36.13 -10.66 16.67
N SER A 232 35.40 -9.74 17.31
CA SER A 232 35.72 -9.25 18.66
C SER A 232 35.59 -10.36 19.70
N LEU A 233 34.50 -11.14 19.65
CA LEU A 233 34.30 -12.30 20.53
C LEU A 233 35.39 -13.36 20.29
N SER A 234 35.69 -13.67 19.03
CA SER A 234 36.75 -14.62 18.67
C SER A 234 38.13 -14.16 19.16
N ALA A 235 38.46 -12.87 19.01
CA ALA A 235 39.71 -12.29 19.50
C ALA A 235 39.79 -12.35 21.04
N ALA A 236 38.70 -12.03 21.75
CA ALA A 236 38.64 -12.12 23.21
C ALA A 236 38.85 -13.55 23.71
N VAL A 237 38.18 -14.53 23.09
CA VAL A 237 38.36 -15.96 23.41
C VAL A 237 39.79 -16.43 23.13
N THR A 238 40.34 -16.04 21.98
CA THR A 238 41.73 -16.36 21.60
C THR A 238 42.72 -15.77 22.58
N PHE A 239 42.53 -14.52 23.01
CA PHE A 239 43.37 -13.86 24.00
C PHE A 239 43.31 -14.56 25.37
N MET A 240 42.12 -14.91 25.84
CA MET A 240 41.95 -15.66 27.09
C MET A 240 42.63 -17.03 27.02
N ALA A 241 42.47 -17.75 25.91
CA ALA A 241 43.12 -19.03 25.67
C ALA A 241 44.64 -18.90 25.69
N TYR A 242 45.19 -17.89 25.00
CA TYR A 242 46.61 -17.58 24.99
C TYR A 242 47.16 -17.32 26.40
N LYS A 243 46.52 -16.43 27.18
CA LYS A 243 46.94 -16.16 28.57
C LYS A 243 46.87 -17.41 29.45
N ARG A 244 45.82 -18.22 29.31
CA ARG A 244 45.66 -19.47 30.06
C ARG A 244 46.78 -20.46 29.76
N LEU A 245 47.14 -20.64 28.49
CA LEU A 245 48.19 -21.57 28.07
C LEU A 245 49.59 -21.10 28.49
N GLN A 246 49.87 -19.79 28.47
CA GLN A 246 51.17 -19.27 28.91
C GLN A 246 51.41 -19.31 30.42
N SER A 247 50.34 -19.24 31.23
CA SER A 247 50.45 -19.27 32.70
C SER A 247 51.09 -20.54 33.29
N LYS A 248 51.24 -21.62 32.51
CA LYS A 248 51.85 -22.88 32.94
C LYS A 248 53.38 -22.94 32.83
N LYS A 249 54.06 -21.90 32.34
CA LYS A 249 55.53 -21.92 32.13
C LYS A 249 56.38 -21.40 33.29
N THR A 250 55.80 -20.94 34.40
CA THR A 250 56.58 -20.41 35.55
C THR A 250 56.17 -21.08 36.86
N ARG A 251 56.73 -22.26 37.12
CA ARG A 251 57.03 -22.78 38.47
C ARG A 251 57.88 -24.05 38.32
N ARG A 252 59.20 -23.87 38.31
CA ARG A 252 60.17 -24.91 38.65
C ARG A 252 61.29 -24.24 39.42
#